data_AF-A0A2Z5ZEZ9-F1
#
_entry.id   AF-A0A2Z5ZEZ9-F1
#
_cell.length_a   1.000
_cell.length_b   1.000
_cell.length_c   1.000
_cell.angle_alpha   90.00
_cell.angle_beta   90.00
_cell.angle_gamma   90.00
#
_symmetry.space_group_name_H-M   'P 1'
#
loop_
_entity.id
_entity.type
_entity.pdbx_description
1 polymer ?
#
loop_
_entity_poly.entity_id
_entity_poly.type
_entity_poly.pdbx_seq_one_letter_code
_entity_poly.pdbx_strand_id
1 'polypeptide(L)'
;MCSSQDHVGLALLKLSALEQPLQAGGHTLIARPPVWLLAGVQAEQENAPTPPPKNSDTSGLLFHDLPSPYPSALETMLDAVSFDKAGLVAAIAQQHDTGEVLMIAWMNRDALRETLQTGRVCYYSRSRQKLWRKGETSGQIQHLHEARLDCDADAVLVLVNQIGVACHTGRRSCFYRAFGTDGLLELTKPEIDPNQLYGHSHG
;
A
#
# COMPACT_ATOMS: atom_id res chain seq x y z
N MET A 1 -14.53 -44.48 -13.03
CA MET A 1 -13.26 -45.05 -13.54
C MET A 1 -12.29 -43.88 -13.65
N CYS A 2 -11.21 -43.67 -12.90
CA CYS A 2 -10.33 -44.41 -12.00
C CYS A 2 -9.67 -43.31 -11.11
N SER A 3 -9.93 -43.19 -9.80
CA SER A 3 -9.16 -43.68 -8.64
C SER A 3 -7.64 -43.43 -8.65
N SER A 4 -7.14 -42.72 -7.62
CA SER A 4 -5.84 -42.90 -6.92
C SER A 4 -5.50 -41.60 -6.16
N GLN A 5 -5.86 -41.40 -4.90
CA GLN A 5 -5.31 -41.95 -3.63
C GLN A 5 -4.51 -40.89 -2.86
N ASP A 6 -4.91 -40.77 -1.59
CA ASP A 6 -4.42 -39.92 -0.52
C ASP A 6 -3.00 -40.26 -0.05
N HIS A 7 -2.27 -39.27 0.47
CA HIS A 7 -1.31 -39.51 1.56
C HIS A 7 -1.20 -38.29 2.50
N VAL A 8 -1.80 -38.43 3.68
CA VAL A 8 -1.61 -37.57 4.85
C VAL A 8 -0.49 -38.19 5.69
N GLY A 9 0.64 -37.49 5.82
CA GLY A 9 1.78 -37.92 6.64
C GLY A 9 1.83 -37.13 7.95
N LEU A 10 1.23 -37.68 9.01
CA LEU A 10 1.30 -37.16 10.37
C LEU A 10 2.52 -37.77 11.07
N ALA A 11 3.58 -36.97 11.28
CA ALA A 11 4.76 -37.40 12.02
C ALA A 11 4.63 -37.06 13.52
N LEU A 12 4.23 -38.06 14.31
CA LEU A 12 4.37 -38.10 15.77
C LEU A 12 5.80 -38.49 16.13
N LEU A 13 6.59 -37.55 16.67
CA LEU A 13 7.87 -37.85 17.31
C LEU A 13 7.74 -37.78 18.84
N LYS A 14 8.18 -38.88 19.44
CA LYS A 14 7.99 -39.30 20.83
C LYS A 14 8.75 -38.41 21.82
N LEU A 15 8.09 -38.09 22.93
CA LEU A 15 8.74 -37.80 24.20
C LEU A 15 9.50 -39.05 24.68
N SER A 16 10.77 -38.88 25.04
CA SER A 16 11.48 -39.81 25.92
C SER A 16 12.29 -39.01 26.93
N ALA A 17 11.85 -39.10 28.18
CA ALA A 17 12.51 -38.60 29.36
C ALA A 17 13.86 -39.30 29.58
N LEU A 18 14.86 -38.54 30.05
CA LEU A 18 16.05 -39.05 30.70
C LEU A 18 16.35 -38.18 31.91
N GLU A 19 15.83 -38.62 33.06
CA GLU A 19 16.33 -38.25 34.38
C GLU A 19 17.53 -39.15 34.70
N GLN A 20 18.66 -38.57 35.14
CA GLN A 20 19.69 -39.29 35.88
C GLN A 20 20.09 -38.48 37.12
N PRO A 21 20.29 -39.14 38.28
CA PRO A 21 20.62 -38.48 39.53
C PRO A 21 22.14 -38.29 39.68
N LEU A 22 22.55 -37.13 40.21
CA LEU A 22 23.89 -36.90 40.72
C LEU A 22 23.79 -36.54 42.21
N GLN A 23 24.30 -37.44 43.03
CA GLN A 23 24.55 -37.25 44.46
C GLN A 23 26.01 -36.86 44.66
N ALA A 24 26.27 -35.69 45.25
CA ALA A 24 27.46 -35.43 46.06
C ALA A 24 27.29 -34.14 46.88
N GLY A 25 27.50 -34.24 48.20
CA GLY A 25 27.82 -33.09 49.05
C GLY A 25 26.71 -32.69 50.03
N GLY A 26 26.76 -33.24 51.23
CA GLY A 26 25.87 -32.86 52.32
C GLY A 26 26.15 -31.43 52.80
N HIS A 27 25.23 -30.51 52.51
CA HIS A 27 24.96 -29.31 53.29
C HIS A 27 23.49 -28.93 53.07
N THR A 28 22.68 -28.94 54.13
CA THR A 28 21.30 -28.45 54.09
C THR A 28 21.32 -26.92 53.97
N LEU A 29 21.06 -26.39 52.78
CA LEU A 29 20.79 -24.97 52.56
C LEU A 29 19.27 -24.76 52.51
N ILE A 30 18.72 -24.18 53.57
CA ILE A 30 17.34 -23.68 53.57
C ILE A 30 17.33 -22.36 52.80
N ALA A 31 17.01 -22.39 51.51
CA ALA A 31 16.77 -21.19 50.73
C ALA A 31 15.38 -20.62 51.08
N ARG A 32 15.34 -19.56 51.87
CA ARG A 32 14.15 -18.72 52.07
C ARG A 32 14.10 -17.71 50.92
N PRO A 33 12.99 -17.60 50.16
CA PRO A 33 12.88 -16.54 49.16
C PRO A 33 12.75 -15.18 49.86
N PRO A 34 13.42 -14.12 49.38
CA PRO A 34 13.16 -12.77 49.87
C PRO A 34 11.80 -12.29 49.34
N VAL A 35 10.99 -11.81 50.28
CA VAL A 35 9.71 -11.13 50.09
C VAL A 35 9.99 -9.68 49.68
N TRP A 36 9.77 -9.36 48.42
CA TRP A 36 9.39 -8.05 47.85
C TRP A 36 8.85 -8.36 46.44
N LEU A 37 7.57 -8.69 46.28
CA LEU A 37 6.45 -7.77 46.00
C LEU A 37 6.84 -6.44 45.31
N LEU A 38 6.19 -6.22 44.15
CA LEU A 38 5.97 -4.96 43.43
C LEU A 38 7.03 -4.55 42.38
N ALA A 39 6.93 -5.18 41.20
CA ALA A 39 6.97 -4.48 39.92
C ALA A 39 6.34 -5.38 38.85
N GLY A 40 5.02 -5.32 38.74
CA GLY A 40 4.34 -5.86 37.57
C GLY A 40 4.74 -5.03 36.36
N VAL A 41 5.63 -5.56 35.52
CA VAL A 41 5.73 -5.12 34.14
C VAL A 41 4.53 -5.74 33.44
N GLN A 42 3.37 -5.08 33.57
CA GLN A 42 2.35 -5.20 32.54
C GLN A 42 2.96 -4.53 31.31
N ALA A 43 3.31 -5.35 30.32
CA ALA A 43 3.39 -4.84 28.96
C ALA A 43 2.01 -4.25 28.68
N GLU A 44 1.91 -2.93 28.65
CA GLU A 44 0.78 -2.24 28.06
C GLU A 44 0.71 -2.73 26.61
N GLN A 45 -0.20 -3.67 26.35
CA GLN A 45 -0.83 -3.77 25.04
C GLN A 45 -1.53 -2.45 24.84
N GLU A 46 -0.80 -1.51 24.24
CA GLU A 46 -1.38 -0.27 23.77
C GLU A 46 -2.63 -0.60 22.95
N ASN A 47 -3.67 0.10 23.34
CA ASN A 47 -5.05 0.02 22.93
C ASN A 47 -5.18 0.27 21.41
N ALA A 48 -4.77 -0.71 20.59
CA ALA A 48 -4.98 -0.66 19.16
C ALA A 48 -6.49 -0.64 18.91
N PRO A 49 -7.02 0.35 18.16
CA PRO A 49 -8.43 0.41 17.86
C PRO A 49 -8.83 -0.90 17.20
N THR A 50 -9.83 -1.57 17.78
CA THR A 50 -10.39 -2.79 17.20
C THR A 50 -10.87 -2.48 15.78
N PRO A 51 -10.52 -3.32 14.78
CA PRO A 51 -10.98 -3.12 13.42
C PRO A 51 -12.49 -2.95 13.41
N PRO A 52 -13.03 -1.95 12.68
CA PRO A 52 -14.46 -1.86 12.50
C PRO A 52 -14.97 -3.20 11.95
N PRO A 53 -16.20 -3.60 12.31
CA PRO A 53 -16.76 -4.85 11.81
C PRO A 53 -16.67 -4.85 10.28
N LYS A 54 -16.35 -6.01 9.69
CA LYS A 54 -16.10 -6.22 8.24
C LYS A 54 -17.28 -5.82 7.32
N ASN A 55 -18.36 -5.28 7.89
CA ASN A 55 -19.66 -5.07 7.28
C ASN A 55 -20.17 -3.63 7.54
N SER A 56 -19.35 -2.72 8.09
CA SER A 56 -19.75 -1.32 8.16
C SER A 56 -19.85 -0.76 6.74
N ASP A 57 -21.03 -0.26 6.38
CA ASP A 57 -21.28 0.34 5.08
C ASP A 57 -20.42 1.60 4.92
N THR A 58 -19.24 1.44 4.31
CA THR A 58 -18.30 2.53 3.99
C THR A 58 -18.58 3.11 2.60
N SER A 59 -19.68 2.74 1.94
CA SER A 59 -19.96 3.07 0.53
C SER A 59 -20.12 4.58 0.26
N GLY A 60 -20.01 5.43 1.28
CA GLY A 60 -20.00 6.89 1.18
C GLY A 60 -18.79 7.59 1.83
N LEU A 61 -17.80 6.87 2.35
CA LEU A 61 -16.59 7.47 2.93
C LEU A 61 -15.52 7.59 1.86
N LEU A 62 -14.93 8.79 1.72
CA LEU A 62 -13.77 8.98 0.84
C LEU A 62 -12.57 8.22 1.43
N PHE A 63 -11.65 7.71 0.63
CA PHE A 63 -10.46 6.99 1.14
C PHE A 63 -9.64 7.78 2.17
N HIS A 64 -9.65 9.13 2.10
CA HIS A 64 -9.01 9.99 3.10
C HIS A 64 -9.77 10.06 4.44
N ASP A 65 -11.06 9.76 4.45
CA ASP A 65 -11.90 9.72 5.65
C ASP A 65 -11.90 8.31 6.28
N LEU A 66 -11.41 7.31 5.55
CA LEU A 66 -11.20 5.97 6.08
C LEU A 66 -9.93 5.94 6.94
N PRO A 67 -9.93 5.20 8.07
CA PRO A 67 -8.71 4.94 8.80
C PRO A 67 -7.71 4.23 7.89
N SER A 68 -6.44 4.60 8.01
CA SER A 68 -5.35 3.92 7.30
C SER A 68 -5.48 2.39 7.49
N PRO A 69 -5.21 1.57 6.46
CA PRO A 69 -5.34 0.13 6.57
C PRO A 69 -4.49 -0.41 7.73
N TYR A 70 -5.02 -1.37 8.49
CA TYR A 70 -4.21 -2.11 9.46
C TYR A 70 -2.97 -2.70 8.78
N PRO A 71 -1.79 -2.68 9.43
CA PRO A 71 -0.54 -3.11 8.78
C PRO A 71 -0.59 -4.50 8.13
N SER A 72 -1.29 -5.46 8.76
CA SER A 72 -1.46 -6.80 8.21
C SER A 72 -2.34 -6.85 6.94
N ALA A 73 -3.39 -6.03 6.89
CA ALA A 73 -4.25 -5.92 5.72
C ALA A 73 -3.49 -5.26 4.56
N LEU A 74 -2.70 -4.23 4.85
CA LEU A 74 -1.88 -3.54 3.86
C LEU A 74 -0.87 -4.47 3.17
N GLU A 75 -0.11 -5.26 3.93
CA GLU A 75 0.83 -6.20 3.31
C GLU A 75 0.10 -7.27 2.49
N THR A 76 -1.06 -7.76 2.94
CA THR A 76 -1.90 -8.68 2.14
C THR A 76 -2.33 -8.04 0.81
N MET A 77 -2.72 -6.76 0.82
CA MET A 77 -3.07 -6.03 -0.40
C MET A 77 -1.87 -5.89 -1.35
N LEU A 78 -0.68 -5.59 -0.81
CA LEU A 78 0.54 -5.46 -1.61
C LEU A 78 1.02 -6.82 -2.16
N ASP A 79 0.83 -7.91 -1.42
CA ASP A 79 1.18 -9.28 -1.82
C ASP A 79 0.30 -9.80 -2.95
N ALA A 80 -0.92 -9.25 -3.09
CA ALA A 80 -1.82 -9.60 -4.19
C ALA A 80 -1.37 -9.03 -5.55
N VAL A 81 -0.48 -8.03 -5.57
CA VAL A 81 -0.06 -7.34 -6.80
C VAL A 81 1.09 -8.07 -7.49
N SER A 82 0.91 -8.31 -8.78
CA SER A 82 1.92 -8.88 -9.67
C SER A 82 2.84 -7.78 -10.19
N PHE A 83 3.92 -7.52 -9.46
CA PHE A 83 4.96 -6.61 -9.92
C PHE A 83 5.81 -7.27 -11.02
N ASP A 84 6.14 -6.51 -12.06
CA ASP A 84 6.99 -6.97 -13.14
C ASP A 84 8.43 -7.28 -12.69
N LYS A 85 9.28 -7.70 -13.63
CA LYS A 85 10.69 -8.03 -13.35
C LYS A 85 11.52 -6.84 -12.82
N ALA A 86 11.06 -5.61 -13.04
CA ALA A 86 11.66 -4.39 -12.52
C ALA A 86 11.05 -3.95 -11.18
N GLY A 87 10.11 -4.73 -10.62
CA GLY A 87 9.39 -4.42 -9.39
C GLY A 87 8.32 -3.35 -9.57
N LEU A 88 7.74 -3.23 -10.77
CA LEU A 88 6.79 -2.18 -11.13
C LEU A 88 5.41 -2.75 -11.50
N VAL A 89 4.37 -1.96 -11.21
CA VAL A 89 2.99 -2.19 -11.64
C VAL A 89 2.50 -0.96 -12.40
N ALA A 90 1.68 -1.16 -13.44
CA ALA A 90 1.05 -0.04 -14.15
C ALA A 90 -0.03 0.59 -13.26
N ALA A 91 -0.04 1.92 -13.17
CA ALA A 91 -1.03 2.67 -12.40
C ALA A 91 -1.76 3.65 -13.32
N ILE A 92 -3.08 3.46 -13.47
CA ILE A 92 -3.95 4.33 -14.26
C ILE A 92 -4.69 5.24 -13.29
N ALA A 93 -4.47 6.55 -13.40
CA ALA A 93 -5.22 7.53 -12.62
C ALA A 93 -6.46 7.97 -13.40
N GLN A 94 -7.63 7.82 -12.79
CA GLN A 94 -8.92 8.21 -13.35
C GLN A 94 -9.65 9.13 -12.37
N GLN A 95 -10.26 10.18 -12.88
CA GLN A 95 -11.09 11.07 -12.07
C GLN A 95 -12.33 10.30 -11.59
N HIS A 96 -12.54 10.28 -10.27
CA HIS A 96 -13.51 9.39 -9.62
C HIS A 96 -14.97 9.63 -10.01
N ASP A 97 -15.37 10.88 -10.26
CA ASP A 97 -16.76 11.29 -10.53
C ASP A 97 -17.09 11.36 -12.03
N THR A 98 -16.15 11.79 -12.87
CA THR A 98 -16.36 11.91 -14.32
C THR A 98 -15.95 10.68 -15.12
N GLY A 99 -15.10 9.81 -14.55
CA GLY A 99 -14.48 8.70 -15.27
C GLY A 99 -13.41 9.12 -16.27
N GLU A 100 -12.99 10.39 -16.31
CA GLU A 100 -11.92 10.86 -17.20
C GLU A 100 -10.59 10.19 -16.82
N VAL A 101 -9.95 9.50 -17.78
CA VAL A 101 -8.59 8.98 -17.58
C VAL A 101 -7.60 10.15 -17.64
N LEU A 102 -6.90 10.36 -16.53
CA LEU A 102 -6.02 11.51 -16.34
C LEU A 102 -4.59 11.21 -16.78
N MET A 103 -4.03 10.08 -16.36
CA MET A 103 -2.66 9.71 -16.68
C MET A 103 -2.39 8.23 -16.41
N ILE A 104 -1.29 7.74 -16.98
CA ILE A 104 -0.66 6.48 -16.61
C ILE A 104 0.73 6.75 -16.07
N ALA A 105 1.12 6.00 -15.04
CA ALA A 105 2.46 5.98 -14.47
C ALA A 105 2.79 4.60 -13.92
N TRP A 106 3.94 4.49 -13.26
CA TRP A 106 4.40 3.24 -12.64
C TRP A 106 4.43 3.39 -11.13
N MET A 107 4.10 2.33 -10.41
CA MET A 107 4.30 2.23 -8.97
C MET A 107 5.22 1.04 -8.70
N ASN A 108 6.18 1.19 -7.79
CA ASN A 108 6.79 0.04 -7.12
C ASN A 108 5.99 -0.28 -5.85
N ARG A 109 6.35 -1.34 -5.13
CA ARG A 109 5.67 -1.72 -3.87
C ARG A 109 5.60 -0.56 -2.87
N ASP A 110 6.66 0.22 -2.73
CA ASP A 110 6.69 1.34 -1.77
C ASP A 110 5.79 2.51 -2.20
N ALA A 111 5.72 2.83 -3.49
CA ALA A 111 4.83 3.86 -4.02
C ALA A 111 3.35 3.48 -3.80
N LEU A 112 3.00 2.20 -4.04
CA LEU A 112 1.66 1.70 -3.80
C LEU A 112 1.34 1.68 -2.29
N ARG A 113 2.29 1.23 -1.45
CA ARG A 113 2.15 1.26 0.01
C ARG A 113 1.84 2.67 0.51
N GLU A 114 2.64 3.64 0.11
CA GLU A 114 2.44 5.03 0.52
C GLU A 114 1.08 5.57 0.06
N THR A 115 0.69 5.26 -1.17
CA THR A 115 -0.62 5.65 -1.73
C THR A 115 -1.78 5.11 -0.90
N LEU A 116 -1.76 3.82 -0.56
CA LEU A 116 -2.81 3.18 0.24
C LEU A 116 -2.82 3.63 1.70
N GLN A 117 -1.65 3.96 2.27
CA GLN A 117 -1.54 4.40 3.66
C GLN A 117 -1.97 5.84 3.88
N THR A 118 -1.57 6.73 2.97
CA THR A 118 -1.69 8.19 3.15
C THR A 118 -2.86 8.79 2.40
N GLY A 119 -3.44 8.05 1.44
CA GLY A 119 -4.36 8.58 0.45
C GLY A 119 -3.72 9.52 -0.57
N ARG A 120 -2.44 9.87 -0.44
CA ARG A 120 -1.72 10.71 -1.42
C ARG A 120 -1.10 9.85 -2.50
N VAL A 121 -1.51 10.06 -3.75
CA VAL A 121 -1.00 9.23 -4.85
C VAL A 121 0.51 9.49 -5.05
N CYS A 122 1.27 8.42 -4.90
CA CYS A 122 2.71 8.36 -5.05
C CYS A 122 3.05 7.41 -6.20
N TYR A 123 3.96 7.85 -7.07
CA TYR A 123 4.44 7.08 -8.21
C TYR A 123 5.94 6.80 -8.09
N TYR A 124 6.43 5.85 -8.88
CA TYR A 124 7.84 5.56 -9.04
C TYR A 124 8.35 6.08 -10.39
N SER A 125 9.34 6.98 -10.34
CA SER A 125 9.96 7.55 -11.53
C SER A 125 11.07 6.64 -12.06
N ARG A 126 10.81 5.86 -13.10
CA ARG A 126 11.81 4.95 -13.73
C ARG A 126 13.12 5.65 -14.14
N SER A 127 13.07 6.88 -14.62
CA SER A 127 14.28 7.63 -15.00
C SER A 127 15.09 8.16 -13.82
N ARG A 128 14.42 8.50 -12.71
CA ARG A 128 15.04 9.10 -11.52
C ARG A 128 15.24 8.08 -10.40
N GLN A 129 14.77 6.85 -10.59
CA GLN A 129 14.80 5.74 -9.64
C GLN A 129 14.34 6.15 -8.24
N LYS A 130 13.27 6.94 -8.16
CA LYS A 130 12.77 7.50 -6.89
C LYS A 130 11.26 7.63 -6.85
N LEU A 131 10.73 7.63 -5.62
CA LEU A 131 9.34 7.98 -5.32
C LEU A 131 9.05 9.44 -5.70
N TRP A 132 7.81 9.69 -6.09
CA TRP A 132 7.31 11.02 -6.44
C TRP A 132 5.83 11.13 -6.10
N ARG A 133 5.51 11.99 -5.14
CA ARG A 133 4.13 12.35 -4.80
C ARG A 133 3.58 13.28 -5.86
N LYS A 134 2.46 12.92 -6.48
CA LYS A 134 1.87 13.72 -7.55
C LYS A 134 1.51 15.11 -7.02
N GLY A 135 2.06 16.14 -7.67
CA GLY A 135 1.83 17.54 -7.32
C GLY A 135 2.68 18.09 -6.17
N GLU A 136 3.68 17.34 -5.66
CA GLU A 136 4.55 17.80 -4.55
C GLU A 136 5.25 19.14 -4.86
N THR A 137 5.62 19.36 -6.12
CA THR A 137 6.25 20.62 -6.57
C THR A 137 5.24 21.63 -7.10
N SER A 138 4.21 21.19 -7.83
CA SER A 138 3.32 22.08 -8.60
C SER A 138 1.99 22.41 -7.92
N GLY A 139 1.71 21.81 -6.75
CA GLY A 139 0.39 21.88 -6.09
C GLY A 139 -0.72 21.09 -6.81
N GLN A 140 -0.42 20.44 -7.93
CA GLN A 140 -1.41 19.72 -8.75
C GLN A 140 -1.61 18.28 -8.27
N ILE A 141 -2.31 18.18 -7.15
CA ILE A 141 -2.37 17.02 -6.26
C ILE A 141 -3.41 15.99 -6.70
N GLN A 142 -3.13 14.70 -6.46
CA GLN A 142 -4.12 13.62 -6.54
C GLN A 142 -4.40 13.06 -5.15
N HIS A 143 -5.66 13.12 -4.73
CA HIS A 143 -6.16 12.43 -3.55
C HIS A 143 -6.84 11.13 -3.97
N LEU A 144 -6.40 10.02 -3.39
CA LEU A 144 -7.00 8.70 -3.59
C LEU A 144 -8.43 8.72 -3.08
N HIS A 145 -9.35 8.27 -3.93
CA HIS A 145 -10.73 7.99 -3.60
C HIS A 145 -10.98 6.48 -3.50
N GLU A 146 -10.39 5.69 -4.40
CA GLU A 146 -10.48 4.23 -4.42
C GLU A 146 -9.31 3.65 -5.23
N ALA A 147 -8.82 2.46 -4.88
CA ALA A 147 -7.87 1.70 -5.68
C ALA A 147 -8.48 0.33 -6.04
N ARG A 148 -8.38 -0.05 -7.32
CA ARG A 148 -8.83 -1.34 -7.85
C ARG A 148 -7.67 -2.06 -8.51
N LEU A 149 -7.61 -3.37 -8.32
CA LEU A 149 -6.65 -4.26 -8.98
C LEU A 149 -7.35 -4.96 -10.14
N ASP A 150 -6.69 -5.11 -11.28
CA ASP A 150 -7.27 -5.86 -12.41
C ASP A 150 -7.26 -7.39 -12.18
N CYS A 151 -7.65 -8.17 -13.18
CA CYS A 151 -7.92 -9.59 -13.00
C CYS A 151 -6.67 -10.49 -12.93
N ASP A 152 -5.54 -10.08 -13.51
CA ASP A 152 -4.24 -10.75 -13.43
C ASP A 152 -3.23 -10.00 -12.54
N ALA A 153 -3.71 -8.94 -11.89
CA ALA A 153 -3.05 -8.18 -10.84
C ALA A 153 -1.80 -7.42 -11.28
N ASP A 154 -1.65 -7.11 -12.57
CA ASP A 154 -0.50 -6.38 -13.11
C ASP A 154 -0.79 -4.90 -13.44
N ALA A 155 -2.03 -4.47 -13.22
CA ALA A 155 -2.43 -3.07 -13.26
C ALA A 155 -3.33 -2.66 -12.09
N VAL A 156 -3.13 -1.43 -11.62
CA VAL A 156 -3.95 -0.77 -10.60
C VAL A 156 -4.67 0.43 -11.22
N LEU A 157 -5.99 0.44 -11.09
CA LEU A 157 -6.82 1.62 -11.36
C LEU A 157 -6.94 2.44 -10.07
N VAL A 158 -6.48 3.68 -10.13
CA VAL A 158 -6.49 4.63 -9.02
C VAL A 158 -7.54 5.69 -9.32
N LEU A 159 -8.70 5.57 -8.67
CA LEU A 159 -9.74 6.60 -8.74
C LEU A 159 -9.34 7.75 -7.81
N VAL A 160 -9.28 8.96 -8.36
CA VAL A 160 -8.74 10.13 -7.67
C VAL A 160 -9.67 11.32 -7.73
N ASN A 161 -9.57 12.18 -6.73
CA ASN A 161 -9.91 13.59 -6.86
C ASN A 161 -8.64 14.37 -7.24
N GLN A 162 -8.57 14.84 -8.49
CA GLN A 162 -7.44 15.63 -8.98
C GLN A 162 -7.68 17.12 -8.73
N ILE A 163 -6.80 17.74 -7.95
CA ILE A 163 -6.69 19.19 -7.78
C ILE A 163 -5.90 19.77 -8.95
N GLY A 164 -6.55 20.68 -9.69
CA GLY A 164 -6.02 21.32 -10.89
C GLY A 164 -5.66 20.34 -12.03
N VAL A 165 -4.49 20.45 -12.66
CA VAL A 165 -4.15 19.72 -13.89
C VAL A 165 -3.29 18.48 -13.64
N ALA A 166 -3.61 17.33 -14.26
CA ALA A 166 -2.77 16.14 -14.10
C ALA A 166 -1.47 16.24 -14.91
N CYS A 167 -1.51 16.89 -16.08
CA CYS A 167 -0.38 16.94 -17.01
C CYS A 167 0.52 18.16 -16.77
N HIS A 168 1.84 17.96 -16.87
CA HIS A 168 2.82 19.05 -16.81
C HIS A 168 2.71 20.06 -17.97
N THR A 169 1.96 19.72 -19.02
CA THR A 169 1.65 20.63 -20.14
C THR A 169 0.50 21.58 -19.84
N GLY A 170 0.03 21.62 -18.58
CA GLY A 170 -1.03 22.54 -18.18
C GLY A 170 -2.45 22.05 -18.49
N ARG A 171 -2.62 20.77 -18.82
CA ARG A 171 -3.90 20.18 -19.25
C ARG A 171 -4.44 19.19 -18.22
N ARG A 172 -5.77 19.09 -18.14
CA ARG A 172 -6.45 18.14 -17.24
C ARG A 172 -5.94 16.71 -17.36
N SER A 173 -5.83 16.20 -18.58
CA SER A 173 -5.38 14.83 -18.88
C SER A 173 -4.11 14.81 -19.73
N CYS A 174 -3.26 13.81 -19.50
CA CYS A 174 -2.12 13.48 -20.38
C CYS A 174 -2.59 12.99 -21.76
N PHE A 175 -3.82 12.49 -21.88
CA PHE A 175 -4.41 11.97 -23.11
C PHE A 175 -5.07 13.07 -23.96
N TYR A 176 -4.41 14.22 -24.09
CA TYR A 176 -4.92 15.37 -24.85
C TYR A 176 -4.69 15.26 -26.36
N ARG A 177 -4.12 14.15 -26.85
CA ARG A 177 -3.90 13.91 -28.28
C ARG A 177 -4.63 12.65 -28.73
N ALA A 178 -5.23 12.71 -29.91
CA ALA A 178 -5.88 11.58 -30.56
C ALA A 178 -5.31 11.32 -31.95
N PHE A 179 -5.50 10.10 -32.44
CA PHE A 179 -5.26 9.76 -33.84
C PHE A 179 -6.48 10.18 -34.67
N GLY A 180 -6.26 11.04 -35.66
CA GLY A 180 -7.23 11.41 -36.69
C GLY A 180 -6.89 10.76 -38.04
N THR A 181 -7.77 10.95 -39.02
CA THR A 181 -7.60 10.42 -40.39
C THR A 181 -6.32 10.92 -41.06
N ASP A 182 -5.93 12.17 -40.79
CA ASP A 182 -4.81 12.85 -41.45
C ASP A 182 -3.63 13.14 -40.51
N GLY A 183 -3.65 12.60 -39.27
CA GLY A 183 -2.54 12.77 -38.32
C GLY A 183 -2.97 12.89 -36.86
N LEU A 184 -2.05 13.40 -36.02
CA LEU A 184 -2.31 13.63 -34.60
C LEU A 184 -3.10 14.92 -34.38
N LEU A 185 -4.18 14.82 -33.63
CA LEU A 185 -5.05 15.94 -33.26
C LEU A 185 -4.86 16.29 -31.78
N GLU A 186 -4.76 17.57 -31.47
CA GLU A 186 -4.88 18.05 -30.09
C GLU A 186 -6.35 18.24 -29.74
N LEU A 187 -6.81 17.55 -28.70
CA LEU A 187 -8.20 17.57 -28.23
C LEU A 187 -8.49 18.76 -27.31
N THR A 188 -7.49 19.19 -26.55
CA THR A 188 -7.65 20.23 -25.51
C THR A 188 -6.50 21.22 -25.50
N LYS A 189 -6.78 22.45 -25.07
CA LYS A 189 -5.78 23.50 -24.82
C LYS A 189 -5.30 23.43 -23.36
N PRO A 190 -4.10 23.94 -23.03
CA PRO A 190 -3.70 24.14 -21.64
C PRO A 190 -4.71 25.01 -20.90
N GLU A 191 -5.11 24.59 -19.70
CA GLU A 191 -5.89 25.36 -18.74
C GLU A 191 -4.98 26.27 -17.89
N ILE A 192 -3.75 25.82 -17.64
CA ILE A 192 -2.73 26.56 -16.89
C ILE A 192 -1.47 26.64 -17.74
N ASP A 193 -0.77 27.77 -17.73
CA ASP A 193 0.54 27.88 -18.39
C ASP A 193 1.55 26.94 -17.68
N PRO A 194 2.22 26.01 -18.40
CA PRO A 194 3.25 25.14 -17.83
C PRO A 194 4.33 25.88 -17.04
N ASN A 195 4.67 27.11 -17.43
CA ASN A 195 5.68 27.91 -16.74
C ASN A 195 5.20 28.35 -15.34
N GLN A 196 3.89 28.50 -15.13
CA GLN A 196 3.35 28.82 -13.81
C GLN A 196 3.35 27.59 -12.88
N LEU A 197 3.37 26.37 -13.42
CA LEU A 197 3.37 25.14 -12.63
C LEU A 197 4.72 24.81 -12.00
N TYR A 198 5.82 25.22 -12.64
CA TYR A 198 7.19 24.84 -12.26
C TYR A 198 8.16 26.02 -12.19
N GLY A 199 7.71 27.22 -12.53
CA GLY A 199 8.53 28.43 -12.59
C GLY A 199 8.33 29.31 -11.38
N HIS A 200 9.00 28.96 -10.27
CA HIS A 200 9.63 29.91 -9.35
C HIS A 200 10.78 29.17 -8.63
N SER A 201 11.93 29.03 -9.30
CA SER A 201 13.18 29.09 -8.55
C SER A 201 13.26 30.53 -8.03
N HIS A 202 12.92 30.77 -6.77
CA HIS A 202 13.30 32.03 -6.14
C HIS A 202 14.84 32.09 -6.18
N GLY A 203 15.34 33.07 -6.92
CA GLY A 203 16.75 33.43 -6.94
C GLY A 203 17.22 34.02 -5.62
#